data_AF-A0A7J6SA89-F1
#
_entry.id   AF-A0A7J6SA89-F1
#
_cell.length_a   1.000
_cell.length_b   1.000
_cell.length_c   1.000
_cell.angle_alpha   90.00
_cell.angle_beta   90.00
_cell.angle_gamma   90.00
#
_symmetry.space_group_name_H-M   'P 1'
#
loop_
_entity.id
_entity.type
_entity.pdbx_description
1 polymer ?
#
loop_
_entity_poly.entity_id
_entity_poly.type
_entity_poly.pdbx_seq_one_letter_code
_entity_poly.pdbx_strand_id
1 'polypeptide(L)'
;TYSIEVPRESLLDMHDEARDRGLQRYGLKGMCEDCGYAIYKPKNPNFFYWSRNFLKKSQIRYAAADAWFPLLVAGYWDVLDLDVDEMEDYVSHFWVGSQ
;
A
#
# COMPACT_ATOMS: atom_id res chain seq x y z
N THR A 1 -12.68 10.11 17.90
CA THR A 1 -12.91 9.22 16.76
C THR A 1 -12.90 10.08 15.52
N TYR A 2 -12.03 9.77 14.56
CA TYR A 2 -12.11 10.41 13.25
C TYR A 2 -13.22 9.68 12.50
N SER A 3 -14.29 10.38 12.14
CA SER A 3 -15.37 9.82 11.31
C SER A 3 -14.95 10.00 9.85
N ILE A 4 -14.16 9.06 9.34
CA ILE A 4 -13.81 8.99 7.93
C ILE A 4 -14.71 7.93 7.31
N GLU A 5 -15.59 8.36 6.42
CA GLU A 5 -16.43 7.47 5.63
C GLU A 5 -15.73 7.20 4.31
N VAL A 6 -15.55 5.91 4.00
CA VAL A 6 -15.06 5.47 2.69
C VAL A 6 -16.18 4.66 2.05
N PRO A 7 -16.70 5.08 0.87
CA PRO A 7 -17.72 4.32 0.16
C PRO A 7 -17.24 2.89 -0.09
N ARG A 8 -18.11 1.91 0.13
CA ARG A 8 -17.73 0.49 0.06
C ARG A 8 -17.32 0.09 -1.35
N GLU A 9 -17.98 0.66 -2.35
CA GLU A 9 -17.70 0.50 -3.77
C GLU A 9 -16.32 1.02 -4.18
N SER A 10 -15.71 1.89 -3.39
CA SER A 10 -14.36 2.41 -3.62
C SER A 10 -13.27 1.61 -2.88
N LEU A 11 -13.63 0.56 -2.14
CA LEU A 11 -12.69 -0.28 -1.41
C LEU A 11 -12.31 -1.51 -2.23
N LEU A 12 -11.01 -1.65 -2.48
CA LEU A 12 -10.41 -2.87 -2.98
C LEU A 12 -9.69 -3.60 -1.83
N ASP A 13 -10.13 -4.81 -1.50
CA ASP A 13 -9.45 -5.66 -0.51
C ASP A 13 -8.53 -6.67 -1.19
N MET A 14 -7.23 -6.42 -1.12
CA MET A 14 -6.21 -7.29 -1.72
C MET A 14 -6.17 -8.70 -1.10
N HIS A 15 -6.65 -8.88 0.14
CA HIS A 15 -6.73 -10.19 0.75
C HIS A 15 -7.77 -11.07 0.05
N ASP A 16 -8.94 -10.49 -0.24
CA ASP A 16 -10.00 -11.16 -0.99
C ASP A 16 -9.53 -11.45 -2.42
N GLU A 17 -8.87 -10.49 -3.07
CA GLU A 17 -8.31 -10.68 -4.42
C GLU A 17 -7.28 -11.83 -4.45
N ALA A 18 -6.38 -11.89 -3.47
CA ALA A 18 -5.40 -12.97 -3.37
C ALA A 18 -6.06 -14.34 -3.16
N ARG A 19 -7.16 -14.38 -2.38
CA ARG A 19 -7.96 -15.59 -2.15
C ARG A 19 -8.61 -16.06 -3.44
N ASP A 20 -9.24 -15.15 -4.17
CA ASP A 20 -10.00 -15.45 -5.37
C ASP A 20 -9.08 -15.89 -6.53
N ARG A 21 -7.83 -15.42 -6.54
CA ARG A 21 -6.75 -15.92 -7.40
C ARG A 21 -6.18 -17.29 -7.00
N GLY A 22 -6.57 -17.83 -5.85
CA GLY A 22 -6.15 -19.16 -5.39
C GLY A 22 -4.73 -19.24 -4.84
N LEU A 23 -4.15 -18.11 -4.38
CA LEU A 23 -2.85 -18.15 -3.72
C LEU A 23 -2.89 -19.10 -2.51
N GLN A 24 -1.73 -19.60 -2.07
CA GLN A 24 -1.66 -20.38 -0.81
C GLN A 24 -1.40 -19.49 0.40
N ARG A 25 -0.98 -18.24 0.17
CA ARG A 25 -0.61 -17.26 1.19
C ARG A 25 -1.17 -15.88 0.83
N TYR A 26 -2.27 -15.50 1.46
CA TYR A 26 -2.99 -14.24 1.21
C TYR A 26 -2.49 -13.04 2.02
N GLY A 27 -1.39 -13.22 2.77
CA GLY A 27 -0.75 -12.11 3.46
C GLY A 27 0.08 -11.28 2.49
N LEU A 28 0.30 -10.00 2.80
CA LEU A 28 1.07 -9.07 1.97
C LEU A 28 2.40 -9.64 1.47
N LYS A 29 3.11 -10.39 2.33
CA LYS A 29 4.35 -11.06 1.93
C LYS A 29 4.12 -12.11 0.82
N GLY A 30 3.08 -12.94 0.95
CA GLY A 30 2.76 -13.96 -0.06
C GLY A 30 2.32 -13.34 -1.38
N MET A 31 1.54 -12.26 -1.33
CA MET A 31 1.17 -11.50 -2.53
C MET A 31 2.39 -10.87 -3.23
N CYS A 32 3.30 -10.26 -2.47
CA CYS A 32 4.53 -9.73 -3.07
C CYS A 32 5.43 -10.82 -3.66
N GLU A 33 5.52 -11.99 -3.01
CA GLU A 33 6.27 -13.14 -3.54
C GLU A 33 5.68 -13.62 -4.87
N ASP A 34 4.35 -13.63 -5.02
CA ASP A 34 3.65 -13.96 -6.26
C ASP A 34 3.99 -12.98 -7.40
N CYS A 35 4.10 -11.68 -7.10
CA CYS A 35 4.56 -10.67 -8.04
C CYS A 35 6.09 -10.69 -8.29
N GLY A 36 6.84 -11.64 -7.72
CA GLY A 36 8.30 -11.73 -7.87
C GLY A 36 9.11 -10.75 -7.00
N TYR A 37 8.47 -10.08 -6.02
CA TYR A 37 9.13 -9.15 -5.12
C TYR A 37 9.50 -9.80 -3.78
N ALA A 38 10.76 -9.66 -3.39
CA ALA A 38 11.21 -10.00 -2.04
C ALA A 38 11.06 -8.80 -1.10
N ILE A 39 10.01 -8.79 -0.27
CA ILE A 39 9.82 -7.72 0.71
C ILE A 39 10.46 -8.06 2.06
N TYR A 40 11.21 -7.10 2.61
CA TYR A 40 11.68 -7.17 3.98
C TYR A 40 10.69 -6.45 4.91
N LYS A 41 9.82 -7.23 5.54
CA LYS A 41 9.01 -6.77 6.68
C LYS A 41 9.69 -7.26 7.95
N PRO A 42 10.05 -6.37 8.91
CA PRO A 42 10.62 -6.82 10.18
C PRO A 42 9.70 -7.85 10.81
N LYS A 43 10.22 -9.02 11.21
CA LYS A 43 9.39 -10.09 11.81
C LYS A 43 8.74 -9.64 13.13
N ASN A 44 9.44 -8.78 13.87
CA ASN A 44 8.99 -8.18 15.12
C ASN A 44 9.12 -6.65 15.01
N PRO A 45 8.23 -5.98 14.26
CA PRO A 45 8.17 -4.52 14.34
C PRO A 45 7.81 -4.18 15.78
N ASN A 46 8.35 -3.07 16.30
CA ASN A 46 7.98 -2.66 17.65
C ASN A 46 6.50 -2.22 17.61
N PHE A 47 5.60 -3.10 18.05
CA PHE A 47 4.16 -2.85 18.07
C PHE A 47 3.70 -1.94 19.22
N PHE A 48 4.63 -1.47 20.05
CA PHE A 48 4.34 -0.61 21.18
C PHE A 48 4.62 0.86 20.87
N TYR A 49 3.92 1.75 21.56
CA TYR A 49 4.17 3.20 21.52
C TYR A 49 4.03 3.82 20.12
N TRP A 50 2.91 3.57 19.43
CA TRP A 50 2.57 4.23 18.17
C TRP A 50 2.04 5.66 18.36
N SER A 51 1.64 6.02 19.57
CA SER A 51 1.09 7.35 19.91
C SER A 51 2.15 8.38 20.34
N ARG A 52 3.44 8.04 20.28
CA ARG A 52 4.51 8.96 20.69
C ARG A 52 4.88 9.92 19.56
N ASN A 53 5.39 11.10 19.93
CA ASN A 53 5.81 12.15 18.99
C ASN A 53 6.87 11.69 17.98
N PHE A 54 7.75 10.74 18.36
CA PHE A 54 8.83 10.26 17.49
C PHE A 54 8.81 8.75 17.33
N LEU A 55 8.45 8.30 16.14
CA LEU A 55 8.48 6.88 15.78
C LEU A 55 9.91 6.40 15.49
N LYS A 56 10.16 5.12 15.75
CA LYS A 56 11.43 4.48 15.38
C LYS A 56 11.44 4.28 13.87
N LYS A 57 12.61 4.33 13.25
CA LYS A 57 12.78 4.02 11.81
C LYS A 57 12.14 2.68 11.41
N SER A 58 12.18 1.67 12.27
CA SER A 58 11.55 0.37 12.01
C SER A 58 10.02 0.43 11.99
N GLN A 59 9.39 1.27 12.83
CA GLN A 59 7.94 1.48 12.82
C GLN A 59 7.51 2.24 11.56
N ILE A 60 8.26 3.28 11.19
CA ILE A 60 8.01 4.04 9.95
C ILE A 60 8.11 3.12 8.74
N ARG A 61 9.18 2.32 8.63
CA ARG A 61 9.35 1.35 7.53
C ARG A 61 8.23 0.31 7.49
N TYR A 62 7.81 -0.18 8.65
CA TYR A 62 6.71 -1.13 8.73
C TYR A 62 5.39 -0.52 8.23
N ALA A 63 5.04 0.67 8.72
CA ALA A 63 3.80 1.36 8.32
C ALA A 63 3.81 1.73 6.82
N ALA A 64 4.93 2.22 6.30
CA ALA A 64 5.08 2.52 4.88
C ALA A 64 4.95 1.27 4.01
N ALA A 65 5.54 0.14 4.42
CA ALA A 65 5.41 -1.13 3.70
C ALA A 65 3.95 -1.60 3.62
N ASP A 66 3.18 -1.43 4.69
CA ASP A 66 1.77 -1.83 4.74
C ASP A 66 0.85 -0.95 3.89
N ALA A 67 1.31 0.23 3.46
CA ALA A 67 0.59 1.08 2.52
C ALA A 67 1.05 0.90 1.08
N TRP A 68 2.36 0.85 0.83
CA TRP A 68 2.91 0.85 -0.53
C TRP A 68 2.81 -0.49 -1.25
N PHE A 69 3.07 -1.61 -0.57
CA PHE A 69 3.09 -2.89 -1.27
C PHE A 69 1.72 -3.38 -1.72
N PRO A 70 0.61 -3.21 -0.96
CA PRO A 70 -0.71 -3.55 -1.49
C PRO A 70 -1.06 -2.78 -2.76
N LEU A 71 -0.71 -1.48 -2.81
CA LEU A 71 -0.90 -0.65 -4.00
C LEU A 71 -0.08 -1.16 -5.19
N LEU A 72 1.20 -1.52 -4.97
CA LEU A 72 2.05 -2.08 -6.00
C LEU A 72 1.50 -3.41 -6.54
N VAL A 73 1.06 -4.30 -5.66
CA VAL A 73 0.45 -5.58 -6.04
C VAL A 73 -0.83 -5.33 -6.83
N ALA A 74 -1.67 -4.38 -6.40
CA ALA A 74 -2.91 -4.04 -7.08
C ALA A 74 -2.67 -3.58 -8.53
N GLY A 75 -1.67 -2.72 -8.75
CA GLY A 75 -1.25 -2.32 -10.10
C GLY A 75 -0.65 -3.49 -10.90
N TYR A 76 0.18 -4.34 -10.28
CA TYR A 76 0.77 -5.50 -10.96
C TYR A 76 -0.29 -6.53 -11.40
N TRP A 77 -1.33 -6.73 -10.58
CA TRP A 77 -2.43 -7.63 -10.85
C TRP A 77 -3.51 -7.04 -11.74
N ASP A 78 -3.37 -5.78 -12.16
CA ASP A 78 -4.31 -5.05 -13.01
C ASP A 78 -5.73 -4.99 -12.41
N VAL A 79 -5.79 -4.85 -11.07
CA VAL A 79 -7.05 -4.75 -10.30
C VAL A 79 -7.33 -3.33 -9.83
N LEU A 80 -6.34 -2.45 -9.97
CA LEU A 80 -6.47 -1.02 -9.75
C LEU A 80 -6.30 -0.32 -11.09
N ASP A 81 -7.38 0.29 -11.57
CA ASP A 81 -7.32 1.17 -12.72
C ASP A 81 -6.63 2.47 -12.29
N LEU A 82 -5.40 2.65 -12.76
CA LEU A 82 -4.68 3.90 -12.62
C LEU A 82 -4.95 4.68 -13.90
N ASP A 83 -5.87 5.65 -13.87
CA ASP A 83 -6.04 6.62 -14.95
C ASP A 83 -4.75 7.45 -15.07
N VAL A 84 -3.78 6.92 -15.82
CA VAL A 84 -2.45 7.55 -15.99
C VAL A 84 -2.59 8.89 -16.73
N ASP A 85 -3.62 9.02 -17.56
CA ASP A 85 -3.91 10.23 -18.33
C ASP A 85 -4.30 11.44 -17.45
N GLU A 86 -4.88 11.24 -16.25
CA GLU A 86 -5.17 12.35 -15.32
C GLU A 86 -3.96 12.73 -14.43
N MET A 87 -2.94 11.87 -14.33
CA MET A 87 -1.77 12.15 -13.48
C MET A 87 -0.76 13.13 -14.11
N GLU A 88 -0.68 13.20 -15.44
CA GLU A 88 0.19 14.19 -16.11
C GLU A 88 -0.26 15.64 -15.84
N ASP A 89 -1.57 15.88 -15.73
CA ASP A 89 -2.12 17.20 -15.41
C ASP A 89 -1.83 17.62 -13.95
N TYR A 90 -1.86 16.68 -13.00
CA TYR A 90 -1.52 16.96 -11.61
C TYR A 90 -0.02 17.22 -11.42
N VAL A 91 0.86 16.45 -12.07
CA VAL A 91 2.30 16.69 -11.93
C VAL A 91 2.71 17.99 -12.61
N SER A 92 2.15 18.32 -13.77
CA SER A 92 2.43 19.58 -14.47
C SER A 92 1.91 20.81 -13.72
N HIS A 93 0.78 20.73 -12.99
CA HIS A 93 0.27 21.86 -12.20
C HIS A 93 1.02 22.10 -10.88
N PHE A 94 1.62 21.06 -10.28
CA PHE A 94 2.32 21.19 -8.98
C PHE A 94 3.85 21.30 -9.09
N TRP A 95 4.45 20.99 -10.24
CA TRP A 95 5.89 21.09 -10.49
C TRP A 95 6.33 22.27 -11.39
N VAL A 96 5.51 23.33 -11.51
CA VAL A 96 5.99 24.64 -12.01
C VAL A 96 6.35 25.50 -10.81
N GLY A 97 7.51 25.26 -10.20
CA GLY A 97 7.86 26.01 -8.99
C GLY A 97 9.21 25.74 -8.34
N SER A 98 10.25 25.43 -9.11
CA SER A 98 11.64 25.62 -8.64
C SER A 98 12.61 25.62 -9.82
N GLN A 99 12.70 26.76 -10.49
CA GLN A 99 13.93 27.22 -11.15
C GLN A 99 14.40 28.50 -10.46
#